data_AF-A0A529NA51-F1
#
_entry.id   AF-A0A529NA51-F1
#
_cell.length_a   1.000
_cell.length_b   1.000
_cell.length_c   1.000
_cell.angle_alpha   90.00
_cell.angle_beta   90.00
_cell.angle_gamma   90.00
#
_symmetry.space_group_name_H-M   'P 1'
#
loop_
_entity.id
_entity.type
_entity.pdbx_description
1 polymer ?
#
loop_
_entity_poly.entity_id
_entity_poly.type
_entity_poly.pdbx_seq_one_letter_code
_entity_poly.pdbx_strand_id
1 'polypeptide(L)'
;AENWRREMGANPALFDGTVVLLSALAYRDGGLVGRCHAVKYSTFMLWRKKREASGAEHAYAHAMLVAGDNALVAIRMGAHTVNAGRVYFAAGSF
;
A
#
# COMPACT_ATOMS: atom_id res chain seq x y z
N ALA A 1 -7.03 3.04 18.72
CA ALA A 1 -7.14 4.50 18.54
C ALA A 1 -5.82 5.25 18.78
N GLU A 2 -4.97 4.85 19.72
CA GLU A 2 -3.74 5.60 20.06
C GLU A 2 -2.80 5.86 18.88
N ASN A 3 -2.54 4.84 18.05
CA ASN A 3 -1.70 4.98 16.85
C ASN A 3 -2.19 6.12 15.95
N TRP A 4 -3.49 6.17 15.67
CA TRP A 4 -4.07 7.18 14.79
C TRP A 4 -3.90 8.60 15.33
N ARG A 5 -4.05 8.81 16.64
CA ARG A 5 -3.79 10.12 17.27
C ARG A 5 -2.33 10.56 17.09
N ARG A 6 -1.38 9.62 17.20
CA ARG A 6 0.05 9.91 16.98
C ARG A 6 0.31 10.27 15.52
N GLU A 7 -0.26 9.53 14.57
CA GLU A 7 -0.15 9.84 13.13
C GLU A 7 -0.73 11.22 12.79
N MET A 8 -1.94 11.53 13.26
CA MET A 8 -2.57 12.84 13.06
C MET A 8 -1.77 13.98 13.70
N GLY A 9 -1.11 13.73 14.84
CA GLY A 9 -0.22 14.71 15.48
C GLY A 9 1.03 15.01 14.65
N ALA A 10 1.55 14.02 13.92
CA ALA A 10 2.70 14.20 13.01
C ALA A 10 2.29 14.81 11.66
N ASN A 11 1.11 14.46 11.15
CA ASN A 11 0.56 15.02 9.92
C ASN A 11 -0.95 15.29 10.06
N PRO A 12 -1.35 16.52 10.42
CA PRO A 12 -2.76 16.89 10.58
C PRO A 12 -3.58 16.84 9.28
N ALA A 13 -2.93 16.80 8.11
CA ALA A 13 -3.60 16.73 6.81
C ALA A 13 -4.03 15.30 6.43
N LEU A 14 -3.76 14.30 7.28
CA LEU A 14 -4.21 12.94 7.03
C LEU A 14 -5.73 12.83 7.03
N PHE A 15 -6.24 12.04 6.08
CA PHE A 15 -7.65 11.72 5.95
C PHE A 15 -7.86 10.22 6.19
N ASP A 16 -8.81 9.86 7.05
CA ASP A 16 -9.10 8.46 7.40
C ASP A 16 -10.02 7.79 6.35
N GLY A 17 -9.52 7.71 5.12
CA GLY A 17 -10.22 7.10 3.98
C GLY A 17 -10.31 5.58 4.06
N THR A 18 -10.88 4.98 3.02
CA THR A 18 -10.95 3.52 2.86
C THR A 18 -9.73 3.00 2.12
N VAL A 19 -9.24 1.83 2.52
CA VAL A 19 -8.25 1.02 1.81
C VAL A 19 -8.60 -0.46 1.94
N VAL A 20 -8.00 -1.33 1.14
CA VAL A 20 -8.30 -2.78 1.16
C VAL A 20 -7.15 -3.60 1.75
N LEU A 21 -7.46 -4.46 2.73
CA LEU A 21 -6.56 -5.53 3.19
C LEU A 21 -7.09 -6.91 2.78
N LEU A 22 -6.19 -7.86 2.55
CA LEU A 22 -6.53 -9.23 2.16
C LEU A 22 -6.38 -10.16 3.36
N SER A 23 -7.40 -10.97 3.69
CA SER A 23 -7.25 -12.03 4.70
C SER A 23 -6.85 -13.38 4.09
N ALA A 24 -6.79 -13.46 2.77
CA ALA A 24 -6.34 -14.61 2.01
C ALA A 24 -5.92 -14.14 0.61
N LEU A 25 -4.84 -14.72 0.08
CA LEU A 25 -4.37 -14.51 -1.27
C LEU A 25 -3.81 -15.85 -1.79
N ALA A 26 -4.24 -16.27 -2.98
CA ALA A 26 -3.77 -17.48 -3.63
C ALA A 26 -3.66 -17.26 -5.14
N TYR A 27 -2.74 -17.97 -5.77
CA TYR A 27 -2.67 -18.08 -7.22
C TYR A 27 -3.32 -19.41 -7.65
N ARG A 28 -4.33 -19.34 -8.51
CA ARG A 28 -5.11 -20.50 -8.99
C ARG A 28 -5.53 -20.27 -10.44
N ASP A 29 -5.38 -21.30 -11.27
CA ASP A 29 -5.88 -21.32 -12.66
C ASP A 29 -5.45 -20.10 -13.49
N GLY A 30 -4.21 -19.65 -13.32
CA GLY A 30 -3.67 -18.49 -14.03
C GLY A 30 -4.00 -17.13 -13.40
N GLY A 31 -4.78 -17.08 -12.32
CA GLY A 31 -5.23 -15.84 -11.68
C GLY A 31 -4.85 -15.71 -10.20
N LEU A 32 -4.74 -14.47 -9.73
CA LEU A 32 -4.70 -14.17 -8.30
C LEU A 32 -6.13 -14.03 -7.76
N VAL A 33 -6.45 -14.82 -6.74
CA VAL A 33 -7.74 -14.80 -6.04
C VAL A 33 -7.48 -14.45 -4.58
N GLY A 34 -8.23 -13.48 -4.06
CA GLY A 34 -8.08 -13.04 -2.68
C GLY A 34 -9.41 -12.74 -2.01
N ARG A 35 -9.42 -12.79 -0.68
CA ARG A 35 -10.54 -12.29 0.13
C ARG A 35 -10.17 -10.92 0.68
N CYS A 36 -10.86 -9.91 0.19
CA CYS A 36 -10.59 -8.50 0.46
C CYS A 36 -11.56 -7.94 1.51
N HIS A 37 -11.04 -7.05 2.35
CA HIS A 37 -11.80 -6.32 3.38
C HIS A 37 -11.51 -4.84 3.26
N ALA A 38 -12.55 -4.04 3.05
CA ALA A 38 -12.46 -2.59 3.14
C ALA A 38 -12.23 -2.20 4.62
N VAL A 39 -11.15 -1.49 4.88
CA VAL A 39 -10.76 -1.01 6.21
C VAL A 39 -10.46 0.47 6.18
N LYS A 40 -10.45 1.10 7.36
CA LYS A 40 -10.02 2.49 7.48
C LYS A 40 -8.51 2.62 7.30
N TYR A 41 -8.06 3.74 6.72
CA TYR A 41 -6.65 4.05 6.54
C TYR A 41 -5.87 4.02 7.88
N SER A 42 -6.50 4.46 8.96
CA SER A 42 -5.99 4.37 10.32
C SER A 42 -5.73 2.93 10.79
N THR A 43 -6.55 1.97 10.35
CA THR A 43 -6.37 0.54 10.60
C THR A 43 -5.20 0.00 9.80
N PHE A 44 -5.10 0.37 8.52
CA PHE A 44 -3.98 0.02 7.66
C PHE A 44 -2.64 0.55 8.20
N MET A 45 -2.58 1.80 8.68
CA MET A 45 -1.39 2.37 9.31
C MET A 45 -0.96 1.60 10.56
N LEU A 46 -1.92 1.15 11.37
CA LEU A 46 -1.62 0.31 12.52
C LEU A 46 -1.11 -1.08 12.10
N TRP A 47 -1.79 -1.73 11.16
CA TRP A 47 -1.38 -3.02 10.59
C TRP A 47 0.03 -2.96 10.03
N ARG A 48 0.40 -1.90 9.31
CA ARG A 48 1.73 -1.73 8.72
C ARG A 48 2.86 -1.72 9.76
N LYS A 49 2.59 -1.22 10.97
CA LYS A 49 3.54 -1.24 12.10
C LYS A 49 3.60 -2.59 12.83
N LYS A 50 2.60 -3.45 12.65
CA LYS A 50 2.39 -4.71 13.37
C LYS A 50 2.01 -5.84 12.39
N ARG A 51 2.71 -5.93 11.25
CA ARG A 51 2.33 -6.86 10.17
C ARG A 51 2.48 -8.32 10.58
N GLU A 52 3.44 -8.60 11.44
CA GLU A 52 3.77 -9.97 11.86
C GLU A 52 2.56 -10.64 12.50
N ALA A 53 2.27 -11.87 12.04
CA ALA A 53 1.19 -12.73 12.51
C ALA A 53 -0.23 -12.12 12.43
N SER A 54 -0.46 -11.06 11.65
CA SER A 54 -1.79 -10.44 11.56
C SER A 54 -2.79 -11.26 10.74
N GLY A 55 -2.32 -12.23 9.95
CA GLY A 55 -3.12 -12.96 8.97
C GLY A 55 -3.71 -12.07 7.85
N ALA A 56 -3.16 -10.87 7.68
CA ALA A 56 -3.64 -9.88 6.71
C ALA A 56 -2.48 -9.44 5.81
N GLU A 57 -2.76 -9.31 4.54
CA GLU A 57 -1.84 -8.96 3.48
C GLU A 57 -2.28 -7.67 2.76
N HIS A 58 -1.36 -7.06 2.04
CA HIS A 58 -1.63 -5.92 1.17
C HIS A 58 -0.93 -6.15 -0.16
N ALA A 59 -1.71 -6.39 -1.21
CA ALA A 59 -1.23 -6.73 -2.54
C ALA A 59 -2.09 -6.03 -3.59
N TYR A 60 -1.43 -5.45 -4.59
CA TYR A 60 -2.05 -4.78 -5.72
C TYR A 60 -1.15 -4.93 -6.94
N ALA A 61 -1.78 -5.10 -8.10
CA ALA A 61 -1.07 -5.05 -9.37
C ALA A 61 -0.82 -3.59 -9.75
N HIS A 62 0.37 -3.29 -10.27
CA HIS A 62 0.68 -2.02 -10.90
C HIS A 62 1.30 -2.27 -12.26
N ALA A 63 1.09 -1.34 -13.19
CA ALA A 63 1.75 -1.39 -14.48
C ALA A 63 3.26 -1.12 -14.31
N MET A 64 4.05 -1.68 -15.21
CA MET A 64 5.45 -1.31 -15.41
C MET A 64 5.54 -0.63 -16.77
N LEU A 65 5.89 0.65 -16.78
CA LEU A 65 6.07 1.40 -18.01
C LEU A 65 7.37 0.99 -18.69
N VAL A 66 7.27 0.64 -19.97
CA VAL A 66 8.39 0.27 -20.83
C VAL A 66 8.51 1.33 -21.92
N ALA A 67 9.68 1.95 -22.05
CA ALA A 67 9.99 2.93 -23.06
C ALA A 67 10.25 2.27 -24.43
N GLY A 68 10.29 3.07 -25.50
CA GLY A 68 10.49 2.56 -26.87
C GLY A 68 11.83 1.87 -27.11
N ASP A 69 12.83 2.11 -26.27
CA ASP A 69 14.14 1.45 -26.24
C ASP A 69 14.18 0.23 -25.28
N ASN A 70 13.02 -0.23 -24.82
CA ASN A 70 12.85 -1.33 -23.86
C ASN A 70 13.37 -1.03 -22.44
N ALA A 71 13.66 0.24 -22.11
CA ALA A 71 14.00 0.63 -20.75
C ALA A 71 12.77 0.68 -19.83
N LEU A 72 12.96 0.33 -18.56
CA LEU A 72 11.92 0.42 -17.53
C LEU A 72 11.90 1.83 -16.92
N VAL A 73 10.71 2.43 -16.80
CA VAL A 73 10.55 3.78 -16.24
C VAL A 73 10.13 3.71 -14.77
N ALA A 74 11.07 3.97 -13.86
CA ALA A 74 10.82 4.05 -12.42
C ALA A 74 10.87 5.49 -11.89
N ILE A 75 10.25 5.73 -10.73
CA ILE A 75 10.16 7.04 -10.07
C ILE A 75 10.87 6.95 -8.72
N ARG A 76 11.60 8.01 -8.36
CA ARG A 76 12.09 8.21 -6.99
C ARG A 76 11.09 9.06 -6.22
N MET A 77 10.67 8.57 -5.06
CA MET A 77 9.71 9.27 -4.23
C MET A 77 10.29 10.49 -3.54
N GLY A 78 9.52 11.59 -3.56
CA GLY A 78 9.86 12.84 -2.89
C GLY A 78 9.95 12.70 -1.37
N ALA A 79 10.73 13.58 -0.74
CA ALA A 79 11.04 13.53 0.69
C ALA A 79 9.81 13.65 1.61
N HIS A 80 8.73 14.28 1.15
CA HIS A 80 7.50 14.48 1.90
C HIS A 80 6.53 13.28 1.84
N THR A 81 6.90 12.20 1.15
CA THR A 81 6.02 11.04 0.97
C THR A 81 6.36 9.93 1.95
N VAL A 82 5.38 9.04 2.16
CA VAL A 82 5.49 7.89 3.05
C VAL A 82 6.65 6.93 2.70
N ASN A 83 7.09 6.90 1.43
CA ASN A 83 8.19 6.06 0.94
C ASN A 83 9.38 6.91 0.47
N ALA A 84 9.65 8.04 1.12
CA ALA A 84 10.71 8.98 0.76
C ALA A 84 12.02 8.30 0.33
N GLY A 85 12.55 8.71 -0.83
CA GLY A 85 13.82 8.23 -1.39
C GLY A 85 13.78 6.84 -2.03
N ARG A 86 12.71 6.05 -1.82
CA ARG A 86 12.53 4.75 -2.49
C ARG A 86 12.29 4.95 -3.98
N VAL A 87 12.76 3.98 -4.77
CA VAL A 87 12.58 3.92 -6.23
C VAL A 87 11.63 2.78 -6.56
N TYR A 88 10.53 3.08 -7.25
CA TYR A 88 9.57 2.09 -7.72
C TYR A 88 8.74 2.64 -8.90
N PHE A 89 7.97 1.77 -9.55
CA PHE A 89 7.13 2.13 -10.69
C PHE A 89 5.95 3.00 -10.27
N ALA A 90 5.42 3.82 -11.19
CA ALA A 90 4.22 4.59 -10.92
C ALA A 90 3.09 3.65 -10.45
N ALA A 91 2.68 3.80 -9.20
CA ALA A 91 1.75 2.91 -8.52
C ALA A 91 0.92 3.69 -7.50
N GLY A 92 -0.25 3.15 -7.17
CA GLY A 92 -1.13 3.65 -6.13
C GLY A 92 -1.70 2.50 -5.30
N SER A 93 -2.42 2.85 -4.25
CA SER A 93 -3.26 1.92 -3.48
C SER A 93 -4.70 2.40 -3.54
N PHE A 94 -5.65 1.47 -3.52
CA PHE A 94 -7.09 1.72 -3.54
C PHE A 94 -7.72 1.36 -2.19
#